data_AF-A0A843KKQ1-F1
#
_entry.id   AF-A0A843KKQ1-F1
#
_cell.length_a   1.000
_cell.length_b   1.000
_cell.length_c   1.000
_cell.angle_alpha   90.00
_cell.angle_beta   90.00
_cell.angle_gamma   90.00
#
_symmetry.space_group_name_H-M   'P 1'
#
loop_
_entity.id
_entity.type
_entity.pdbx_description
1 polymer ?
#
loop_
_entity_poly.entity_id
_entity_poly.type
_entity_poly.pdbx_seq_one_letter_code
_entity_poly.pdbx_strand_id
1 'polypeptide(L)'
;MNTAPGEKIPAGGAGICTFDSIQQGETNYHSAYVSPESSTLFVNLNWFVPQQSLTLKIISPSGSTYAYYHDTDLDGDKDAQIRTWILSPEAGTWQFQVYGEEV
;
A
#
# COMPACT_ATOMS: atom_id res chain seq x y z
N MET A 1 31.07 13.11 -7.38
CA MET A 1 31.85 11.87 -7.16
C MET A 1 31.23 11.22 -5.93
N ASN A 2 30.35 10.22 -5.97
CA ASN A 2 30.09 9.16 -6.95
C ASN A 2 28.59 8.83 -6.91
N THR A 3 27.87 8.87 -8.03
CA THR A 3 26.50 8.36 -8.13
C THR A 3 26.56 7.12 -9.02
N ALA A 4 26.16 5.97 -8.47
CA ALA A 4 26.11 4.71 -9.19
C ALA A 4 25.06 4.77 -10.32
N PRO A 5 25.22 3.98 -11.41
CA PRO A 5 24.48 4.18 -12.63
C PRO A 5 23.11 3.54 -12.59
N GLY A 6 22.09 4.37 -12.81
CA GLY A 6 20.91 4.08 -13.64
C GLY A 6 20.23 2.72 -13.43
N GLU A 7 19.42 2.62 -12.38
CA GLU A 7 18.28 1.71 -12.43
C GLU A 7 17.24 2.33 -13.38
N LYS A 8 17.23 1.83 -14.62
CA LYS A 8 16.23 2.17 -15.63
C LYS A 8 14.90 1.63 -15.14
N ILE A 9 14.10 2.47 -14.48
CA ILE A 9 12.68 2.18 -14.23
C ILE A 9 12.05 1.90 -15.60
N PRO A 10 11.54 0.68 -15.86
CA PRO A 10 10.87 0.39 -17.12
C PRO A 10 9.69 1.36 -17.28
N ALA A 11 9.70 2.12 -18.38
CA ALA A 11 8.57 2.94 -18.79
C ALA A 11 7.42 2.00 -19.19
N GLY A 12 6.62 1.58 -18.20
CA GLY A 12 5.54 0.61 -18.35
C GLY A 12 4.91 0.31 -17.00
N GLY A 13 4.21 1.29 -16.43
CA GLY A 13 3.55 1.20 -15.12
C GLY A 13 4.19 2.14 -14.10
N ALA A 14 3.81 3.42 -14.11
CA ALA A 14 4.19 4.32 -13.03
C ALA A 14 3.49 3.85 -11.74
N GLY A 15 4.21 3.13 -10.88
CA GLY A 15 3.75 2.84 -9.53
C GLY A 15 3.56 4.15 -8.77
N ILE A 16 2.49 4.25 -7.98
CA ILE A 16 2.27 5.40 -7.11
C ILE A 16 3.09 5.19 -5.83
N CYS A 17 3.91 6.17 -5.49
CA CYS A 17 4.62 6.24 -4.22
C CYS A 17 4.25 7.58 -3.58
N THR A 18 3.66 7.53 -2.39
CA THR A 18 3.31 8.72 -1.60
C THR A 18 4.01 8.67 -0.25
N PHE A 19 4.28 9.85 0.31
CA PHE A 19 4.79 10.02 1.66
C PHE A 19 3.80 10.93 2.38
N ASP A 20 3.17 10.40 3.40
CA ASP A 20 2.10 11.08 4.14
C ASP A 20 2.34 10.93 5.64
N SER A 21 1.89 11.92 6.40
CA SER A 21 1.78 11.82 7.86
C SER A 21 0.36 11.42 8.23
N ILE A 22 0.24 10.58 9.25
CA ILE A 22 -1.05 10.17 9.81
C ILE A 22 -0.96 10.22 11.34
N GLN A 23 -1.97 10.76 12.00
CA GLN A 23 -2.11 10.69 13.45
C GLN A 23 -2.96 9.48 13.84
N GLN A 24 -2.84 9.04 15.09
CA GLN A 24 -3.74 8.01 15.63
C GLN A 24 -5.18 8.53 15.58
N GLY A 25 -6.10 7.67 15.18
CA GLY A 25 -7.50 8.02 14.94
C GLY A 25 -7.80 8.64 13.56
N GLU A 26 -6.78 9.01 12.77
CA GLU A 26 -6.98 9.54 11.42
C GLU A 26 -7.05 8.43 10.37
N THR A 27 -7.77 8.70 9.27
CA THR A 27 -7.78 7.85 8.07
C THR A 27 -7.31 8.64 6.86
N ASN A 28 -6.24 8.17 6.22
CA ASN A 28 -5.77 8.68 4.94
C ASN A 28 -6.29 7.80 3.80
N TYR A 29 -6.64 8.46 2.68
CA TYR A 29 -7.20 7.80 1.51
C TYR A 29 -6.27 8.00 0.32
N HIS A 30 -5.86 6.89 -0.31
CA HIS A 30 -5.07 6.89 -1.52
C HIS A 30 -5.80 6.12 -2.62
N SER A 31 -5.42 6.37 -3.86
CA SER A 31 -5.95 5.62 -5.00
C SER A 31 -4.88 5.41 -6.07
N ALA A 32 -5.00 4.30 -6.80
CA ALA A 32 -4.14 4.00 -7.93
C ALA A 32 -4.96 3.42 -9.07
N TYR A 33 -4.71 3.89 -10.29
CA TYR A 33 -5.29 3.29 -11.49
C TYR A 33 -4.45 2.10 -11.93
N VAL A 34 -5.10 0.95 -12.08
CA VAL A 34 -4.52 -0.28 -12.61
C VAL A 34 -4.99 -0.44 -14.06
N SER A 35 -4.04 -0.54 -14.98
CA SER A 35 -4.36 -0.73 -16.40
C SER A 35 -4.84 -2.16 -16.68
N PRO A 36 -5.66 -2.38 -17.72
CA PRO A 36 -6.09 -3.72 -18.11
C PRO A 36 -4.96 -4.71 -18.41
N GLU A 37 -3.78 -4.22 -18.79
CA GLU A 37 -2.60 -5.04 -19.11
C GLU A 37 -1.77 -5.42 -17.86
N SER A 38 -2.14 -4.90 -16.68
CA SER A 38 -1.41 -5.15 -15.45
C SER A 38 -1.66 -6.57 -14.95
N SER A 39 -0.60 -7.39 -14.88
CA SER A 39 -0.67 -8.74 -14.31
C SER A 39 -0.55 -8.77 -12.79
N THR A 40 -0.12 -7.66 -12.18
CA THR A 40 0.17 -7.59 -10.74
C THR A 40 -0.01 -6.16 -10.23
N LEU A 41 -0.59 -6.04 -9.04
CA LEU A 41 -0.56 -4.83 -8.22
C LEU A 41 0.17 -5.17 -6.91
N PHE A 42 1.27 -4.50 -6.66
CA PHE A 42 2.03 -4.61 -5.41
C PHE A 42 1.70 -3.43 -4.51
N VAL A 43 1.39 -3.72 -3.24
CA VAL A 43 1.08 -2.72 -2.22
C VAL A 43 2.07 -2.87 -1.07
N ASN A 44 2.73 -1.77 -0.73
CA ASN A 44 3.69 -1.69 0.36
C ASN A 44 3.37 -0.46 1.21
N LEU A 45 2.76 -0.69 2.37
CA LEU A 45 2.57 0.32 3.40
C LEU A 45 3.69 0.15 4.42
N ASN A 46 4.52 1.18 4.60
CA ASN A 46 5.61 1.18 5.57
C ASN A 46 5.60 2.52 6.31
N TRP A 47 5.56 2.46 7.64
CA TRP A 47 5.53 3.65 8.49
C TRP A 47 6.75 3.78 9.40
N PHE A 48 7.71 2.85 9.30
CA PHE A 48 9.05 2.91 9.93
C PHE A 48 9.08 3.08 11.45
N VAL A 49 7.94 3.05 12.13
CA VAL A 49 7.81 3.22 13.59
C VAL A 49 7.13 1.97 14.16
N PRO A 50 7.91 0.95 14.57
CA PRO A 50 7.38 -0.33 15.06
C PRO A 50 6.51 -0.23 16.31
N GLN A 51 6.54 0.89 17.04
CA GLN A 51 5.66 1.07 18.20
C GLN A 51 4.23 1.45 17.81
N GLN A 52 4.01 1.94 16.59
CA GLN A 52 2.71 2.35 16.07
C GLN A 52 2.11 1.24 15.21
N SER A 53 0.78 1.14 15.23
CA SER A 53 0.02 0.21 14.39
C SER A 53 -0.78 0.98 13.37
N LEU A 54 -0.77 0.51 12.12
CA LEU A 54 -1.65 0.99 11.07
C LEU A 54 -2.48 -0.17 10.54
N THR A 55 -3.65 0.15 9.99
CA THR A 55 -4.41 -0.79 9.15
C THR A 55 -4.45 -0.36 7.71
N LEU A 56 -4.65 -1.33 6.84
CA LEU A 56 -4.79 -1.13 5.41
C LEU A 56 -6.05 -1.84 4.92
N LYS A 57 -7.03 -1.06 4.48
CA LYS A 57 -8.19 -1.56 3.72
C LYS A 57 -7.97 -1.31 2.24
N ILE A 58 -8.10 -2.36 1.44
CA ILE A 58 -7.98 -2.30 -0.02
C ILE A 58 -9.37 -2.52 -0.63
N ILE A 59 -9.79 -1.61 -1.50
CA ILE A 59 -11.08 -1.65 -2.18
C ILE A 59 -10.82 -1.78 -3.69
N SER A 60 -11.46 -2.77 -4.30
CA SER A 60 -11.39 -3.02 -5.74
C SER A 60 -12.10 -1.92 -6.55
N PRO A 61 -11.83 -1.78 -7.85
CA PRO A 61 -12.54 -0.85 -8.73
C PRO A 61 -14.06 -1.04 -8.74
N SER A 62 -14.53 -2.28 -8.57
CA SER A 62 -15.94 -2.63 -8.39
C SER A 62 -16.56 -2.15 -7.06
N GLY A 63 -15.77 -1.56 -6.15
CA GLY A 63 -16.22 -1.02 -4.86
C GLY A 63 -16.30 -2.04 -3.73
N SER A 64 -15.92 -3.30 -3.97
CA SER A 64 -15.88 -4.33 -2.93
C SER A 64 -14.61 -4.23 -2.11
N THR A 65 -14.69 -4.55 -0.81
CA THR A 65 -13.48 -4.71 0.00
C THR A 65 -12.75 -5.96 -0.48
N TYR A 66 -11.56 -5.76 -1.06
CA TYR A 66 -10.72 -6.85 -1.53
C TYR A 66 -10.01 -7.53 -0.36
N ALA A 67 -9.39 -6.72 0.51
CA ALA A 67 -8.68 -7.21 1.69
C ALA A 67 -8.64 -6.14 2.78
N TYR A 68 -8.45 -6.59 4.01
CA TYR A 68 -8.18 -5.78 5.18
C TYR A 68 -6.99 -6.39 5.91
N TYR A 69 -6.00 -5.56 6.22
CA TYR A 69 -4.79 -5.97 6.92
C TYR A 69 -4.62 -5.13 8.18
N HIS A 70 -4.26 -5.79 9.27
CA HIS A 70 -3.85 -5.16 10.52
C HIS A 70 -2.42 -5.61 10.84
N ASP A 71 -1.58 -4.67 11.29
CA ASP A 71 -0.15 -4.88 11.60
C ASP A 71 0.14 -6.01 12.60
N THR A 72 -0.86 -6.47 13.36
CA THR A 72 -0.71 -7.58 14.32
C THR A 72 -1.08 -8.96 13.78
N ASP A 73 -1.65 -9.07 12.57
CA ASP A 73 -2.33 -10.29 12.13
C ASP A 73 -1.40 -11.41 11.64
N LEU A 74 -0.07 -11.22 11.72
CA LEU A 74 0.89 -12.21 11.25
C LEU A 74 1.63 -12.95 12.37
N ASP A 75 2.14 -12.28 13.43
CA ASP A 75 2.86 -12.98 14.52
C ASP A 75 2.89 -12.20 15.86
N GLY A 76 2.03 -11.18 16.04
CA GLY A 76 1.98 -10.35 17.26
C GLY A 76 3.11 -9.32 17.42
N ASP A 77 4.15 -9.39 16.59
CA ASP A 77 5.18 -8.37 16.45
C ASP A 77 4.78 -7.31 15.42
N LYS A 78 4.84 -6.04 15.81
CA LYS A 78 4.66 -4.90 14.90
C LYS A 78 5.93 -4.72 14.07
N ASP A 79 5.89 -5.08 12.79
CA ASP A 79 7.06 -4.99 11.88
C ASP A 79 7.13 -3.64 11.14
N ALA A 80 6.19 -2.74 11.46
CA ALA A 80 6.01 -1.43 10.85
C ALA A 80 5.68 -1.47 9.35
N GLN A 81 5.15 -2.59 8.86
CA GLN A 81 5.01 -2.81 7.43
C GLN A 81 3.91 -3.80 7.02
N ILE A 82 3.09 -3.42 6.05
CA ILE A 82 2.17 -4.33 5.37
C ILE A 82 2.58 -4.45 3.90
N ARG A 83 2.86 -5.67 3.43
CA ARG A 83 3.18 -5.97 2.03
C ARG A 83 2.26 -7.04 1.46
N THR A 84 1.64 -6.75 0.32
CA THR A 84 0.77 -7.71 -0.37
C THR A 84 0.85 -7.59 -1.89
N TRP A 85 0.60 -8.70 -2.57
CA TRP A 85 0.61 -8.83 -4.02
C TRP A 85 -0.77 -9.29 -4.47
N ILE A 86 -1.38 -8.52 -5.36
CA ILE A 86 -2.64 -8.85 -6.01
C ILE A 86 -2.31 -9.33 -7.42
N LEU A 87 -2.48 -10.63 -7.65
CA LEU A 87 -2.28 -11.24 -8.97
C LEU A 87 -3.53 -11.04 -9.82
N SER A 88 -3.34 -10.73 -11.10
CA SER A 88 -4.42 -10.46 -12.05
C SER A 88 -5.47 -9.47 -11.51
N PRO A 89 -5.03 -8.25 -11.08
CA PRO A 89 -5.95 -7.27 -10.50
C PRO A 89 -7.01 -6.82 -11.50
N GLU A 90 -8.21 -6.52 -11.00
CA GLU A 90 -9.25 -5.82 -11.76
C GLU A 90 -8.69 -4.48 -12.30
N ALA A 91 -8.96 -4.20 -13.57
CA ALA A 91 -8.61 -2.93 -14.19
C ALA A 91 -9.49 -1.80 -13.65
N GLY A 92 -8.91 -0.64 -13.37
CA GLY A 92 -9.62 0.51 -12.84
C GLY A 92 -8.96 1.11 -11.61
N THR A 93 -9.70 1.99 -10.93
CA THR A 93 -9.18 2.71 -9.76
C THR A 93 -9.35 1.90 -8.50
N TRP A 94 -8.25 1.44 -7.93
CA TRP A 94 -8.18 0.84 -6.61
C TRP A 94 -8.10 1.94 -5.54
N GLN A 95 -8.70 1.69 -4.38
CA GLN A 95 -8.63 2.60 -3.23
C GLN A 95 -7.95 1.92 -2.06
N PHE A 96 -7.15 2.69 -1.32
CA PHE A 96 -6.41 2.26 -0.15
C PHE A 96 -6.78 3.20 1.00
N GLN A 97 -7.31 2.64 2.08
CA GLN A 97 -7.61 3.38 3.29
C GLN A 97 -6.59 2.96 4.34
N VAL A 98 -5.79 3.92 4.79
CA VAL A 98 -4.79 3.72 5.84
C VAL A 98 -5.32 4.37 7.10
N TYR A 99 -5.49 3.61 8.16
CA TYR A 99 -5.97 4.13 9.44
C TYR A 99 -4.90 3.98 10.51
N GLY A 100 -4.68 5.06 11.27
CA GLY A 100 -3.79 5.08 12.42
C GLY A 100 -4.48 4.51 13.64
N GLU A 101 -4.10 3.31 14.08
CA GLU A 101 -4.71 2.67 15.24
C GLU A 101 -4.42 3.44 16.53
N GLU A 102 -5.44 3.62 17.34
CA GLU A 102 -5.32 4.11 18.72
C GLU A 102 -4.83 2.94 19.60
N VAL A 103 -3.71 3.14 20.30
CA VAL A 103 -3.07 2.12 21.17
C VAL A 103 -3.05 2.62 22.61
#